data_AF-A0AAJ5WW66-F1
#
_entry.id   AF-A0AAJ5WW66-F1
#
_cell.length_a   1.000
_cell.length_b   1.000
_cell.length_c   1.000
_cell.angle_alpha   90.00
_cell.angle_beta   90.00
_cell.angle_gamma   90.00
#
_symmetry.space_group_name_H-M   'P 1'
#
loop_
_entity.id
_entity.type
_entity.pdbx_description
1 polymer ?
#
loop_
_entity_poly.entity_id
_entity_poly.type
_entity_poly.pdbx_seq_one_letter_code
_entity_poly.pdbx_strand_id
1 'polypeptide(L)'
;MKKPTFTSQLFPVTGLLLCGLLLAACNQKTPAPSNTVTTIKPTHVNGNGHDQLLTAGLDKSPMDMVYYPIDYPKLKMSRNITEPLVARVIYSRPQKGGRTIFGEVLPYGHAWRMGANEATEIEFFRDVTINKQTVPKGRYVLYGIPYEDKWTIVLNSDLFTWGLKIDSSKDAFQFTIPIRKTNYPFEIFTMEFEKATKGMQLVMEWDSVQAKLPILF
;
A
#
# COMPACT_ATOMS: atom_id res chain seq x y z
N MET A 1 20.88 -29.67 -47.67
CA MET A 1 21.44 -28.41 -47.11
C MET A 1 21.98 -28.70 -45.73
N LYS A 2 23.28 -28.46 -45.51
CA LYS A 2 24.10 -28.95 -44.39
C LYS A 2 24.07 -27.96 -43.21
N LYS A 3 24.02 -28.48 -41.98
CA LYS A 3 24.26 -27.74 -40.73
C LYS A 3 25.72 -27.30 -40.64
N PRO A 4 26.05 -26.12 -40.07
CA PRO A 4 27.42 -25.79 -39.73
C PRO A 4 27.73 -26.16 -38.28
N THR A 5 28.75 -27.01 -38.13
CA THR A 5 29.49 -27.29 -36.91
C THR A 5 30.55 -26.18 -36.74
N PHE A 6 30.67 -25.57 -35.57
CA PHE A 6 31.75 -24.61 -35.29
C PHE A 6 32.72 -25.19 -34.26
N THR A 7 33.98 -25.30 -34.69
CA THR A 7 35.10 -25.90 -34.00
C THR A 7 35.79 -24.88 -33.09
N SER A 8 36.29 -25.36 -31.95
CA SER A 8 37.10 -24.68 -30.95
C SER A 8 38.43 -24.12 -31.48
N GLN A 9 38.83 -22.95 -31.00
CA GLN A 9 40.22 -22.48 -30.99
C GLN A 9 40.49 -21.78 -29.63
N LEU A 10 41.38 -22.37 -28.83
CA LEU A 10 41.99 -21.75 -27.65
C LEU A 10 43.08 -20.77 -28.09
N PHE A 11 43.20 -19.63 -27.40
CA PHE A 11 44.41 -18.81 -27.38
C PHE A 11 44.94 -18.70 -25.94
N PRO A 12 46.28 -18.77 -25.73
CA PRO A 12 46.89 -18.75 -24.41
C PRO A 12 47.10 -17.31 -23.94
N VAL A 13 46.88 -17.04 -22.65
CA VAL A 13 47.36 -15.83 -21.99
C VAL A 13 48.46 -16.22 -21.02
N THR A 14 49.66 -15.78 -21.38
CA THR A 14 50.91 -15.88 -20.65
C THR A 14 50.93 -14.95 -19.43
N GLY A 15 51.29 -15.53 -18.28
CA GLY A 15 52.18 -15.00 -17.25
C GLY A 15 52.03 -13.56 -16.77
N LEU A 16 51.60 -13.40 -15.52
CA LEU A 16 52.01 -12.28 -14.68
C LEU A 16 52.50 -12.80 -13.32
N LEU A 17 53.74 -12.41 -13.00
CA LEU A 17 54.45 -12.63 -11.75
C LEU A 17 53.57 -12.30 -10.54
N LEU A 18 53.45 -13.24 -9.59
CA LEU A 18 53.03 -12.93 -8.23
C LEU A 18 54.23 -13.01 -7.31
N CYS A 19 54.73 -11.82 -6.97
CA CYS A 19 55.76 -11.56 -5.98
C CYS A 19 55.28 -12.05 -4.60
N GLY A 20 56.13 -12.81 -3.91
CA GLY A 20 55.88 -13.21 -2.53
C GLY A 20 55.84 -11.99 -1.61
N LEU A 21 54.82 -11.92 -0.76
CA LEU A 21 54.81 -11.07 0.42
C LEU A 21 54.31 -11.87 1.61
N LEU A 22 55.06 -11.71 2.70
CA LEU A 22 55.01 -12.46 3.94
C LEU A 22 53.62 -12.47 4.58
N LEU A 23 53.24 -13.64 5.11
CA LEU A 23 52.18 -13.81 6.10
C LEU A 23 52.58 -13.11 7.40
N ALA A 24 52.17 -11.85 7.58
CA ALA A 24 52.11 -11.22 8.90
C ALA A 24 50.73 -11.49 9.51
N ALA A 25 50.66 -12.47 10.42
CA ALA A 25 49.48 -12.74 11.22
C ALA A 25 49.19 -11.55 12.15
N CYS A 26 48.26 -10.67 11.76
CA CYS A 26 47.70 -9.68 12.67
C CYS A 26 46.72 -10.37 13.62
N ASN A 27 47.20 -10.67 14.83
CA ASN A 27 46.37 -11.08 15.96
C ASN A 27 45.62 -9.85 16.51
N GLN A 28 44.54 -9.44 15.84
CA GLN A 28 43.63 -8.44 16.40
C GLN A 28 42.50 -9.15 17.13
N LYS A 29 42.52 -9.09 18.47
CA LYS A 29 41.32 -9.32 19.27
C LYS A 29 40.25 -8.34 18.80
N THR A 30 39.24 -8.83 18.08
CA THR A 30 38.04 -8.05 17.78
C THR A 30 37.38 -7.69 19.11
N PRO A 31 37.24 -6.40 19.47
CA PRO A 31 36.43 -6.03 20.62
C PRO A 31 34.99 -6.43 20.32
N ALA A 32 34.30 -7.03 21.29
CA ALA A 32 32.86 -7.26 21.20
C ALA A 32 32.16 -5.93 20.87
N PRO A 33 31.10 -5.94 20.03
CA PRO A 33 30.33 -4.73 19.76
C PRO A 33 29.78 -4.19 21.08
N SER A 34 30.25 -3.00 21.46
CA SER A 34 29.72 -2.26 22.59
C SER A 34 28.28 -1.85 22.23
N ASN A 35 27.31 -2.59 22.75
CA ASN A 35 25.90 -2.17 22.73
C ASN A 35 25.73 -1.04 23.74
N THR A 36 26.31 0.13 23.45
CA THR A 36 25.95 1.35 24.16
C THR A 36 24.63 1.81 23.56
N VAL A 37 23.54 1.55 24.27
CA VAL A 37 22.27 2.21 24.00
C VAL A 37 22.49 3.70 24.26
N THR A 38 22.72 4.47 23.21
CA THR A 38 22.72 5.93 23.31
C THR A 38 21.29 6.33 23.68
N THR A 39 21.08 6.59 24.96
CA THR A 39 19.83 7.19 25.43
C THR A 39 19.76 8.56 24.78
N ILE A 40 18.85 8.72 23.83
CA ILE A 40 18.53 10.04 23.28
C ILE A 40 17.81 10.78 24.40
N LYS A 41 18.56 11.56 25.18
CA LYS A 41 18.01 12.44 26.18
C LYS A 41 17.41 13.62 25.43
N PRO A 42 16.09 13.88 25.49
CA PRO A 42 15.51 15.05 24.86
C PRO A 42 16.22 16.28 25.42
N THR A 43 16.87 17.05 24.57
CA THR A 43 17.46 18.32 24.99
C THR A 43 16.31 19.27 25.27
N HIS A 44 16.04 19.53 26.55
CA HIS A 44 15.13 20.61 26.92
C HIS A 44 15.84 21.91 26.54
N VAL A 45 15.42 22.52 25.43
CA VAL A 45 15.87 23.86 25.08
C VAL A 45 15.25 24.79 26.11
N ASN A 46 16.07 25.36 27.00
CA ASN A 46 15.64 26.43 27.90
C ASN A 46 15.41 27.70 27.08
N GLY A 47 14.27 27.77 26.40
CA GLY A 47 13.70 28.99 25.86
C GLY A 47 12.56 29.44 26.76
N ASN A 48 12.51 30.74 27.07
CA ASN A 48 11.32 31.38 27.62
C ASN A 48 10.19 31.36 26.57
N GLY A 49 9.61 30.19 26.32
CA GLY A 49 8.58 29.98 25.30
C GLY A 49 7.70 28.83 25.74
N HIS A 50 6.43 29.15 25.95
CA HIS A 50 5.29 28.30 26.25
C HIS A 50 5.54 26.80 26.10
N ASP A 51 5.27 26.05 27.18
CA ASP A 51 5.02 24.60 27.15
C ASP A 51 4.02 24.35 26.01
N GLN A 52 4.53 23.99 24.83
CA GLN A 52 3.72 23.93 23.61
C GLN A 52 2.96 22.61 23.69
N LEU A 53 1.88 22.63 24.48
CA LEU A 53 0.83 21.61 24.45
C LEU A 53 0.63 21.27 22.97
N LEU A 54 0.63 19.98 22.61
CA LEU A 54 0.45 19.56 21.22
C LEU A 54 -0.87 20.16 20.69
N THR A 55 -0.79 21.33 20.04
CA THR A 55 -1.93 22.11 19.56
C THR A 55 -2.41 21.64 18.20
N ALA A 56 -1.88 20.52 17.68
CA ALA A 56 -2.40 19.90 16.48
C ALA A 56 -3.83 19.42 16.81
N GLY A 57 -4.83 20.16 16.34
CA GLY A 57 -6.22 19.76 16.43
C GLY A 57 -6.43 18.39 15.77
N LEU A 58 -7.50 17.71 16.15
CA LEU A 58 -7.86 16.40 15.59
C LEU A 58 -7.92 16.48 14.05
N ASP A 59 -7.21 15.58 13.37
CA ASP A 59 -7.29 15.45 11.92
C ASP A 59 -8.74 15.17 11.52
N LYS A 60 -9.25 15.93 10.55
CA LYS A 60 -10.60 15.77 10.01
C LYS A 60 -10.73 14.52 9.13
N SER A 61 -9.59 13.98 8.67
CA SER A 61 -9.52 12.80 7.81
C SER A 61 -8.48 11.82 8.36
N PRO A 62 -8.68 11.27 9.57
CA PRO A 62 -7.70 10.38 10.17
C PRO A 62 -7.47 9.15 9.29
N MET A 63 -6.23 8.68 9.28
CA MET A 63 -5.85 7.43 8.60
C MET A 63 -6.35 6.22 9.39
N ASP A 64 -6.91 5.25 8.67
CA ASP A 64 -7.44 3.99 9.17
C ASP A 64 -6.85 2.82 8.36
N MET A 65 -6.94 1.63 8.94
CA MET A 65 -6.36 0.42 8.38
C MET A 65 -7.29 -0.76 8.63
N VAL A 66 -7.70 -1.41 7.54
CA VAL A 66 -8.59 -2.58 7.57
C VAL A 66 -7.89 -3.80 6.99
N TYR A 67 -8.14 -4.95 7.59
CA TYR A 67 -7.58 -6.23 7.18
C TYR A 67 -8.67 -7.18 6.70
N TYR A 68 -8.31 -8.08 5.79
CA TYR A 68 -9.04 -9.31 5.58
C TYR A 68 -8.15 -10.53 5.84
N PRO A 69 -8.59 -11.48 6.69
CA PRO A 69 -9.81 -11.45 7.50
C PRO A 69 -9.87 -10.26 8.47
N ILE A 70 -11.09 -9.84 8.84
CA ILE A 70 -11.30 -8.76 9.81
C ILE A 70 -10.54 -9.10 11.10
N ASP A 71 -9.92 -8.09 11.71
CA ASP A 71 -9.16 -8.22 12.96
C ASP A 71 -7.96 -9.18 12.91
N TYR A 72 -7.43 -9.50 11.72
CA TYR A 72 -6.30 -10.45 11.57
C TYR A 72 -5.13 -10.22 12.56
N PRO A 73 -4.63 -8.99 12.82
CA PRO A 73 -3.57 -8.79 13.82
C PRO A 73 -3.97 -9.21 15.24
N LYS A 74 -5.22 -8.97 15.66
CA LYS A 74 -5.73 -9.37 16.97
C LYS A 74 -5.84 -10.88 17.06
N LEU A 75 -6.39 -11.52 16.02
CA LEU A 75 -6.50 -12.98 15.91
C LEU A 75 -5.12 -13.64 15.93
N LYS A 76 -4.12 -13.05 15.26
CA LYS A 76 -2.73 -13.49 15.29
C LYS A 76 -2.13 -13.42 16.69
N MET A 77 -2.31 -12.30 17.39
CA MET A 77 -1.83 -12.11 18.76
C MET A 77 -2.45 -13.13 19.72
N SER A 78 -3.75 -13.37 19.62
CA SER A 78 -4.46 -14.33 20.47
C SER A 78 -4.31 -15.78 20.02
N ARG A 79 -3.54 -16.06 18.96
CA ARG A 79 -3.38 -17.38 18.33
C ARG A 79 -4.69 -18.04 17.85
N ASN A 80 -5.71 -17.24 17.55
CA ASN A 80 -7.02 -17.69 17.06
C ASN A 80 -7.20 -17.41 15.55
N ILE A 81 -6.16 -17.66 14.75
CA ILE A 81 -6.26 -17.50 13.29
C ILE A 81 -7.06 -18.66 12.71
N THR A 82 -8.18 -18.36 12.06
CA THR A 82 -8.99 -19.33 11.33
C THR A 82 -8.74 -19.30 9.83
N GLU A 83 -8.31 -18.16 9.29
CA GLU A 83 -8.10 -17.91 7.86
C GLU A 83 -6.79 -17.15 7.64
N PRO A 84 -6.03 -17.45 6.58
CA PRO A 84 -4.78 -16.76 6.29
C PRO A 84 -5.02 -15.29 5.92
N LEU A 85 -4.05 -14.41 6.21
CA LEU A 85 -4.09 -13.02 5.78
C LEU A 85 -4.14 -12.93 4.25
N VAL A 86 -5.11 -12.17 3.73
CA VAL A 86 -5.30 -12.00 2.27
C VAL A 86 -5.03 -10.58 1.84
N ALA A 87 -5.58 -9.58 2.54
CA ALA A 87 -5.44 -8.19 2.13
C ALA A 87 -5.44 -7.22 3.31
N ARG A 88 -4.96 -6.01 3.01
CA ARG A 88 -5.03 -4.84 3.86
C ARG A 88 -5.31 -3.61 3.01
N VAL A 89 -6.10 -2.69 3.53
CA VAL A 89 -6.20 -1.32 2.98
C VAL A 89 -5.78 -0.34 4.06
N ILE A 90 -4.97 0.64 3.69
CA ILE A 90 -4.66 1.83 4.49
C ILE A 90 -5.22 3.02 3.73
N TYR A 91 -6.08 3.80 4.38
CA TYR A 91 -6.80 4.90 3.76
C TYR A 91 -7.15 5.96 4.79
N SER A 92 -7.33 7.21 4.36
CA SER A 92 -7.87 8.25 5.24
C SER A 92 -9.38 8.34 5.13
N ARG A 93 -10.02 8.82 6.20
CA ARG A 93 -11.48 8.87 6.35
C ARG A 93 -12.03 10.30 6.28
N PRO A 94 -12.05 10.96 5.10
CA PRO A 94 -12.61 12.30 4.99
C PRO A 94 -14.09 12.35 5.36
N GLN A 95 -14.47 13.45 6.02
CA GLN A 95 -15.85 13.75 6.37
C GLN A 95 -16.58 14.45 5.23
N LYS A 96 -17.88 14.20 5.09
CA LYS A 96 -18.76 14.85 4.12
C LYS A 96 -18.92 16.33 4.47
N GLY A 97 -19.16 16.66 5.72
CA GLY A 97 -19.24 18.03 6.23
C GLY A 97 -20.34 18.83 5.56
N GLY A 98 -21.52 18.23 5.32
CA GLY A 98 -22.65 18.90 4.68
C GLY A 98 -22.55 19.10 3.17
N ARG A 99 -21.41 18.75 2.55
CA ARG A 99 -21.19 18.90 1.09
C ARG A 99 -21.82 17.76 0.30
N THR A 100 -22.13 17.98 -0.97
CA THR A 100 -22.40 16.91 -1.93
C THR A 100 -21.05 16.34 -2.40
N ILE A 101 -20.85 15.04 -2.30
CA ILE A 101 -19.54 14.47 -2.61
C ILE A 101 -19.40 14.18 -4.10
N PHE A 102 -20.25 13.29 -4.63
CA PHE A 102 -20.13 12.84 -6.01
C PHE A 102 -20.87 13.80 -6.95
N GLY A 103 -20.18 14.24 -8.00
CA GLY A 103 -20.67 15.25 -8.95
C GLY A 103 -20.30 16.70 -8.58
N GLU A 104 -19.88 16.96 -7.34
CA GLU A 104 -19.41 18.29 -6.89
C GLU A 104 -17.97 18.24 -6.38
N VAL A 105 -17.74 17.76 -5.14
CA VAL A 105 -16.37 17.67 -4.57
C VAL A 105 -15.51 16.70 -5.38
N LEU A 106 -16.11 15.60 -5.83
CA LEU A 106 -15.52 14.62 -6.75
C LEU A 106 -16.27 14.68 -8.08
N PRO A 107 -15.78 15.45 -9.07
CA PRO A 107 -16.37 15.52 -10.38
C PRO A 107 -16.43 14.13 -11.03
N TYR A 108 -17.54 13.83 -11.70
CA TYR A 108 -17.66 12.57 -12.44
C TYR A 108 -16.61 12.49 -13.55
N GLY A 109 -16.14 11.27 -13.84
CA GLY A 109 -15.12 11.00 -14.85
C GLY A 109 -13.69 11.38 -14.44
N HIS A 110 -13.47 11.91 -13.23
CA HIS A 110 -12.15 12.31 -12.76
C HIS A 110 -11.63 11.36 -11.68
N ALA A 111 -10.36 10.99 -11.79
CA ALA A 111 -9.74 10.11 -10.82
C ALA A 111 -9.52 10.81 -9.47
N TRP A 112 -9.74 10.08 -8.37
CA TRP A 112 -9.46 10.51 -7.01
C TRP A 112 -8.76 9.38 -6.24
N ARG A 113 -7.92 9.75 -5.27
CA ARG A 113 -7.12 8.85 -4.44
C ARG A 113 -7.91 8.02 -3.41
N MET A 114 -9.24 7.99 -3.53
CA MET A 114 -10.15 7.25 -2.64
C MET A 114 -9.85 7.49 -1.16
N GLY A 115 -9.80 8.76 -0.76
CA GLY A 115 -9.37 9.20 0.58
C GLY A 115 -8.95 10.67 0.59
N ALA A 116 -8.32 11.09 1.68
CA ALA A 116 -7.70 12.41 1.86
C ALA A 116 -6.30 12.26 2.45
N ASN A 117 -5.54 13.35 2.56
CA ASN A 117 -4.16 13.33 3.02
C ASN A 117 -3.29 12.36 2.20
N GLU A 118 -2.94 11.17 2.67
CA GLU A 118 -2.13 10.19 1.95
C GLU A 118 -2.91 9.44 0.84
N ALA A 119 -2.17 8.89 -0.13
CA ALA A 119 -2.77 8.00 -1.13
C ALA A 119 -3.28 6.72 -0.47
N THR A 120 -4.49 6.29 -0.83
CA THR A 120 -5.01 5.01 -0.36
C THR A 120 -4.22 3.87 -0.97
N GLU A 121 -3.75 2.95 -0.13
CA GLU A 121 -2.99 1.78 -0.56
C GLU A 121 -3.74 0.50 -0.22
N ILE A 122 -3.85 -0.40 -1.21
CA ILE A 122 -4.28 -1.78 -1.01
C ILE A 122 -3.09 -2.71 -1.17
N GLU A 123 -2.93 -3.62 -0.22
CA GLU A 123 -1.91 -4.66 -0.24
C GLU A 123 -2.58 -6.03 -0.25
N PHE A 124 -2.21 -6.84 -1.24
CA PHE A 124 -2.56 -8.25 -1.33
C PHE A 124 -1.38 -9.09 -0.87
N PHE A 125 -1.62 -10.04 0.03
CA PHE A 125 -0.62 -10.94 0.59
C PHE A 125 -0.51 -12.28 -0.18
N ARG A 126 -1.35 -12.46 -1.18
CA ARG A 126 -1.39 -13.56 -2.16
C ARG A 126 -1.95 -13.03 -3.48
N ASP A 127 -1.80 -13.80 -4.54
CA ASP A 127 -2.49 -13.51 -5.80
C ASP A 127 -4.01 -13.59 -5.58
N VAL A 128 -4.73 -12.67 -6.20
CA VAL A 128 -6.20 -12.60 -6.14
C VAL A 128 -6.75 -12.45 -7.56
N THR A 129 -8.04 -12.74 -7.74
CA THR A 129 -8.75 -12.50 -9.00
C THR A 129 -9.80 -11.42 -8.82
N ILE A 130 -9.76 -10.38 -9.64
CA ILE A 130 -10.72 -9.28 -9.65
C ILE A 130 -11.23 -9.14 -11.08
N ASN A 131 -12.55 -9.22 -11.26
CA ASN A 131 -13.20 -9.13 -12.57
C ASN A 131 -12.50 -9.96 -13.68
N LYS A 132 -12.20 -11.25 -13.37
CA LYS A 132 -11.50 -12.22 -14.24
C LYS A 132 -10.02 -11.92 -14.54
N GLN A 133 -9.43 -10.89 -13.95
CA GLN A 133 -8.01 -10.60 -14.05
C GLN A 133 -7.29 -11.08 -12.79
N THR A 134 -6.18 -11.79 -12.99
CA THR A 134 -5.29 -12.16 -11.88
C THR A 134 -4.45 -10.94 -11.50
N VAL A 135 -4.61 -10.48 -10.27
CA VAL A 135 -3.79 -9.43 -9.65
C VAL A 135 -2.74 -10.13 -8.78
N PRO A 136 -1.44 -9.97 -9.10
CA PRO A 136 -0.39 -10.55 -8.29
C PRO A 136 -0.40 -10.02 -6.86
N LYS A 137 0.12 -10.82 -5.93
CA LYS A 137 0.52 -10.37 -4.61
C LYS A 137 1.36 -9.09 -4.75
N GLY A 138 1.01 -8.06 -4.00
CA GLY A 138 1.70 -6.79 -4.07
C GLY A 138 0.92 -5.66 -3.42
N ARG A 139 1.53 -4.49 -3.42
CA ARG A 139 0.93 -3.26 -2.92
C ARG A 139 0.71 -2.29 -4.06
N TYR A 140 -0.44 -1.63 -4.06
CA TYR A 140 -0.89 -0.75 -5.11
C TYR A 140 -1.54 0.48 -4.50
N VAL A 141 -1.38 1.63 -5.16
CA VAL A 141 -2.26 2.78 -4.90
C VAL A 141 -3.62 2.49 -5.51
N LEU A 142 -4.67 2.77 -4.75
CA LEU A 142 -6.06 2.57 -5.14
C LEU A 142 -6.68 3.90 -5.55
N TYR A 143 -6.98 4.04 -6.84
CA TYR A 143 -7.75 5.19 -7.35
C TYR A 143 -9.16 4.76 -7.72
N GLY A 144 -10.08 5.70 -7.61
CA GLY A 144 -11.45 5.57 -8.07
C GLY A 144 -11.73 6.62 -9.14
N ILE A 145 -12.65 6.35 -10.04
CA ILE A 145 -13.20 7.32 -10.99
C ILE A 145 -14.72 7.18 -10.87
N PRO A 146 -15.40 8.14 -10.24
CA PRO A 146 -16.83 8.04 -10.03
C PRO A 146 -17.58 8.40 -11.31
N TYR A 147 -18.69 7.71 -11.55
CA TYR A 147 -19.76 8.06 -12.48
C TYR A 147 -21.10 7.93 -11.75
N GLU A 148 -22.20 8.28 -12.41
CA GLU A 148 -23.53 8.28 -11.80
C GLU A 148 -24.02 6.88 -11.37
N ASP A 149 -23.62 5.83 -12.10
CA ASP A 149 -24.13 4.46 -11.96
C ASP A 149 -23.03 3.42 -11.67
N LYS A 150 -21.76 3.82 -11.76
CA LYS A 150 -20.61 2.92 -11.63
C LYS A 150 -19.36 3.68 -11.17
N TRP A 151 -18.43 2.96 -10.59
CA TRP A 151 -17.07 3.44 -10.38
C TRP A 151 -16.10 2.61 -11.22
N THR A 152 -15.08 3.28 -11.76
CA THR A 152 -13.89 2.61 -12.25
C THR A 152 -12.84 2.63 -11.15
N ILE A 153 -12.41 1.44 -10.71
CA ILE A 153 -11.35 1.24 -9.72
C ILE A 153 -10.05 0.95 -10.45
N VAL A 154 -8.97 1.57 -10.02
CA VAL A 154 -7.64 1.43 -10.62
C VAL A 154 -6.64 1.02 -9.54
N LEU A 155 -5.83 0.01 -9.86
CA LEU A 155 -4.63 -0.35 -9.10
C LEU A 155 -3.43 0.23 -9.84
N ASN A 156 -2.77 1.20 -9.21
CA ASN A 156 -1.62 1.89 -9.75
C ASN A 156 -0.35 1.49 -8.98
N SER A 157 0.76 1.36 -9.71
CA SER A 157 2.05 0.89 -9.18
C SER A 157 2.96 2.00 -8.63
N ASP A 158 2.55 3.26 -8.70
CA ASP A 158 3.29 4.43 -8.19
C ASP A 158 3.11 4.56 -6.67
N LEU A 159 3.86 3.76 -5.91
CA LEU A 159 3.85 3.79 -4.44
C LEU A 159 4.60 5.02 -3.89
N PHE A 160 4.35 5.32 -2.61
CA PHE A 160 5.01 6.43 -1.89
C PHE A 160 4.70 7.83 -2.47
N THR A 161 3.54 7.96 -3.09
CA THR A 161 3.01 9.21 -3.63
C THR A 161 1.89 9.76 -2.73
N TRP A 162 1.62 11.06 -2.85
CA TRP A 162 0.47 11.68 -2.20
C TRP A 162 -0.85 11.44 -2.97
N GLY A 163 -0.75 10.94 -4.20
CA GLY A 163 -1.89 10.50 -5.00
C GLY A 163 -2.73 11.61 -5.65
N LEU A 164 -2.29 12.87 -5.60
CA LEU A 164 -2.95 13.97 -6.31
C LEU A 164 -2.47 14.12 -7.75
N LYS A 165 -1.20 13.83 -8.01
CA LYS A 165 -0.64 13.79 -9.36
C LYS A 165 -0.58 12.35 -9.83
N ILE A 166 -1.65 11.92 -10.49
CA ILE A 166 -1.81 10.54 -10.94
C ILE A 166 -1.01 10.36 -12.24
N ASP A 167 -0.06 9.41 -12.22
CA ASP A 167 0.63 8.93 -13.41
C ASP A 167 -0.10 7.68 -13.95
N SER A 168 -1.00 7.88 -14.91
CA SER A 168 -1.75 6.78 -15.53
C SER A 168 -0.86 5.79 -16.31
N SER A 169 0.39 6.12 -16.62
CA SER A 169 1.32 5.14 -17.20
C SER A 169 1.69 4.02 -16.22
N LYS A 170 1.39 4.22 -14.93
CA LYS A 170 1.60 3.27 -13.83
C LYS A 170 0.34 2.48 -13.47
N ASP A 171 -0.78 2.70 -14.15
CA ASP A 171 -2.02 1.94 -13.97
C ASP A 171 -1.78 0.47 -14.38
N ALA A 172 -1.77 -0.42 -13.40
CA ALA A 172 -1.52 -1.84 -13.60
C ALA A 172 -2.81 -2.62 -13.89
N PHE A 173 -3.91 -2.24 -13.23
CA PHE A 173 -5.22 -2.87 -13.41
C PHE A 173 -6.34 -1.86 -13.34
N GLN A 174 -7.42 -2.11 -14.07
CA GLN A 174 -8.63 -1.30 -14.06
C GLN A 174 -9.87 -2.20 -14.06
N PHE A 175 -10.84 -1.87 -13.21
CA PHE A 175 -12.09 -2.61 -13.04
C PHE A 175 -13.26 -1.65 -13.00
N THR A 176 -14.37 -1.98 -13.67
CA THR A 176 -15.61 -1.22 -13.53
C THR A 176 -16.59 -1.99 -12.68
N ILE A 177 -17.11 -1.37 -11.64
CA ILE A 177 -18.08 -1.95 -10.71
C ILE A 177 -19.31 -1.04 -10.61
N PRO A 178 -20.53 -1.61 -10.52
CA PRO A 178 -21.73 -0.81 -10.31
C PRO A 178 -21.70 -0.17 -8.93
N ILE A 179 -22.39 0.97 -8.78
CA ILE A 179 -22.69 1.53 -7.48
C ILE A 179 -24.13 1.23 -7.07
N ARG A 180 -24.38 1.33 -5.78
CA ARG A 180 -25.72 1.35 -5.20
C ARG A 180 -25.92 2.67 -4.50
N LYS A 181 -27.05 3.33 -4.75
CA LYS A 181 -27.49 4.47 -3.95
C LYS A 181 -28.05 3.98 -2.63
N THR A 182 -27.68 4.62 -1.53
CA THR A 182 -28.19 4.31 -0.19
C THR A 182 -29.25 5.33 0.22
N ASN A 183 -30.18 4.91 1.08
CA ASN A 183 -31.27 5.79 1.54
C ASN A 183 -30.84 6.80 2.60
N TYR A 184 -29.62 6.66 3.11
CA TYR A 184 -29.01 7.53 4.11
C TYR A 184 -27.57 7.85 3.71
N PRO A 185 -27.12 9.09 3.93
CA PRO A 185 -25.76 9.48 3.63
C PRO A 185 -24.78 8.99 4.70
N PHE A 186 -23.63 8.46 4.27
CA PHE A 186 -22.48 8.20 5.11
C PHE A 186 -21.68 9.47 5.31
N GLU A 187 -21.60 9.94 6.55
CA GLU A 187 -20.87 11.15 6.90
C GLU A 187 -19.36 10.99 6.73
N ILE A 188 -18.83 9.79 6.94
CA ILE A 188 -17.39 9.52 6.89
C ILE A 188 -17.13 8.48 5.81
N PHE A 189 -16.16 8.77 4.93
CA PHE A 189 -15.72 7.79 3.95
C PHE A 189 -15.20 6.54 4.67
N THR A 190 -15.75 5.39 4.30
CA THR A 190 -15.51 4.13 4.99
C THR A 190 -15.19 3.04 3.99
N MET A 191 -14.14 2.28 4.29
CA MET A 191 -13.79 1.04 3.62
C MET A 191 -13.79 -0.11 4.60
N GLU A 192 -14.35 -1.24 4.21
CA GLU A 192 -14.32 -2.48 4.98
C GLU A 192 -14.28 -3.70 4.07
N PHE A 193 -13.79 -4.82 4.60
CA PHE A 193 -13.86 -6.08 3.88
C PHE A 193 -15.01 -6.94 4.42
N GLU A 194 -15.89 -7.39 3.54
CA GLU A 194 -16.93 -8.37 3.86
C GLU A 194 -16.57 -9.74 3.25
N LYS A 195 -16.83 -10.82 3.98
CA LYS A 195 -16.64 -12.19 3.48
C LYS A 195 -17.66 -12.52 2.39
N ALA A 196 -17.23 -13.20 1.34
CA ALA A 196 -18.07 -13.70 0.25
C ALA A 196 -17.85 -15.21 0.02
N THR A 197 -18.75 -15.87 -0.69
CA THR A 197 -18.71 -17.34 -0.88
C THR A 197 -17.40 -17.85 -1.49
N LYS A 198 -16.76 -17.08 -2.38
CA LYS A 198 -15.52 -17.45 -3.09
C LYS A 198 -14.38 -16.44 -2.86
N GLY A 199 -14.39 -15.75 -1.72
CA GLY A 199 -13.38 -14.75 -1.39
C GLY A 199 -13.93 -13.68 -0.46
N MET A 200 -13.75 -12.42 -0.84
CA MET A 200 -14.20 -11.25 -0.09
C MET A 200 -14.70 -10.15 -1.04
N GLN A 201 -15.23 -9.07 -0.47
CA GLN A 201 -15.47 -7.83 -1.18
C GLN A 201 -14.95 -6.65 -0.35
N LEU A 202 -14.25 -5.73 -1.01
CA LEU A 202 -13.96 -4.42 -0.44
C LEU A 202 -15.19 -3.53 -0.65
N VAL A 203 -15.87 -3.19 0.43
CA VAL A 203 -17.00 -2.28 0.46
C VAL A 203 -16.47 -0.88 0.70
N MET A 204 -16.94 0.09 -0.09
CA MET A 204 -16.53 1.48 -0.04
C MET A 204 -17.78 2.35 -0.03
N GLU A 205 -17.92 3.19 0.99
CA GLU A 205 -19.13 3.99 1.22
C GLU A 205 -18.76 5.44 1.53
N TRP A 206 -19.41 6.37 0.84
CA TRP A 206 -19.41 7.79 1.20
C TRP A 206 -20.70 8.44 0.72
N ASP A 207 -21.17 9.47 1.44
CA ASP A 207 -22.39 10.16 1.06
C ASP A 207 -23.51 9.12 0.82
N SER A 208 -24.34 9.25 -0.20
CA SER A 208 -25.41 8.29 -0.50
C SER A 208 -24.98 7.21 -1.51
N VAL A 209 -23.69 6.86 -1.58
CA VAL A 209 -23.12 5.95 -2.59
C VAL A 209 -22.31 4.83 -1.92
N GLN A 210 -22.60 3.59 -2.34
CA GLN A 210 -21.83 2.40 -2.02
C GLN A 210 -21.28 1.76 -3.29
N ALA A 211 -20.01 1.38 -3.27
CA ALA A 211 -19.38 0.53 -4.26
C ALA A 211 -18.84 -0.74 -3.59
N LYS A 212 -18.97 -1.90 -4.24
CA LYS A 212 -18.41 -3.17 -3.76
C LYS A 212 -17.49 -3.74 -4.82
N LEU A 213 -16.22 -3.97 -4.48
CA LEU A 213 -15.23 -4.61 -5.34
C LEU A 213 -15.08 -6.08 -4.94
N PRO A 214 -15.59 -7.05 -5.72
CA PRO A 214 -15.43 -8.46 -5.42
C PRO A 214 -14.00 -8.93 -5.71
N ILE A 215 -13.42 -9.69 -4.78
CA ILE A 215 -12.04 -10.17 -4.82
C ILE A 215 -12.04 -11.66 -4.47
N LEU A 216 -11.62 -12.50 -5.43
CA LEU A 216 -11.63 -13.96 -5.31
C LEU A 216 -10.22 -14.48 -5.04
N PHE A 217 -10.08 -15.59 -4.31
CA PHE A 217 -8.79 -16.22 -3.99
C PHE A 217 -8.91 -17.67 -3.53
#